data_AF-A0A1S3FX82-F1
#
_entry.id   AF-A0A1S3FX82-F1
#
_cell.length_a   1.000
_cell.length_b   1.000
_cell.length_c   1.000
_cell.angle_alpha   90.00
_cell.angle_beta   90.00
_cell.angle_gamma   90.00
#
_symmetry.space_group_name_H-M   'P 1'
#
loop_
_entity.id
_entity.type
_entity.pdbx_description
1 polymer ?
#
loop_
_entity_poly.entity_id
_entity_poly.type
_entity_poly.pdbx_seq_one_letter_code
_entity_poly.pdbx_strand_id
1 'polypeptide(L)'
;MAVTAPLRDCQAWKDAGLPLSTSSNEACKLFDATLTQWIKWTNDETLGGIEGCLSKLRAADPTFAMGHVISNGLVLLGTGTSVKLNKELDLAVKKMVEMAKTQPLTPREQLHVAAVETLAKGNMPKASDLWEQILQDHPTDMLALKFAHGAFFSLGYQEQMRDSVARVFPFWTSDIPLSNYVKGMYSFGLMETNFYSKAENLAKEGREPVPRVHEAPKGWGLIWVHRFWQKDGVRQPKAAQILGPKTRPSPLQSP
;
A
#
# COMPACT_ATOMS: atom_id res chain seq x y z
N MET A 1 -26.45 -4.23 -7.33
CA MET A 1 -25.68 -4.32 -6.07
C MET A 1 -24.38 -5.02 -6.40
N ALA A 2 -23.23 -4.37 -6.22
CA ALA A 2 -21.95 -5.06 -6.40
C ALA A 2 -21.88 -6.14 -5.31
N VAL A 3 -21.77 -7.41 -5.70
CA VAL A 3 -21.56 -8.51 -4.77
C VAL A 3 -20.21 -8.26 -4.12
N THR A 4 -20.21 -7.85 -2.86
CA THR A 4 -18.98 -7.82 -2.07
C THR A 4 -18.51 -9.26 -1.93
N ALA A 5 -17.31 -9.56 -2.44
CA ALA A 5 -16.71 -10.87 -2.26
C ALA A 5 -16.70 -11.20 -0.75
N PRO A 6 -17.00 -12.45 -0.37
CA PRO A 6 -17.03 -12.83 1.04
C PRO A 6 -15.64 -12.62 1.67
N LEU A 7 -15.64 -12.06 2.88
CA LEU A 7 -14.41 -11.87 3.66
C LEU A 7 -13.77 -13.22 3.97
N ARG A 8 -12.45 -13.29 3.80
CA ARG A 8 -11.65 -14.51 3.96
C ARG A 8 -11.57 -14.93 5.43
N ASP A 9 -11.95 -16.17 5.72
CA ASP A 9 -11.76 -16.82 7.01
C ASP A 9 -10.41 -17.57 7.07
N CYS A 10 -10.15 -18.31 8.16
CA CYS A 10 -8.89 -19.03 8.31
C CYS A 10 -8.60 -20.00 7.14
N GLN A 11 -9.63 -20.67 6.61
CA GLN A 11 -9.44 -21.63 5.53
C GLN A 11 -9.20 -20.90 4.21
N ALA A 12 -9.97 -19.85 3.92
CA ALA A 12 -9.77 -19.06 2.70
C ALA A 12 -8.37 -18.40 2.63
N TRP A 13 -7.81 -17.96 3.77
CA TRP A 13 -6.43 -17.46 3.81
C TRP A 13 -5.40 -18.56 3.56
N LYS A 14 -5.62 -19.78 4.07
CA LYS A 14 -4.76 -20.95 3.79
C LYS A 14 -4.83 -21.35 2.32
N ASP A 15 -6.02 -21.41 1.75
CA ASP A 15 -6.25 -21.77 0.34
C ASP A 15 -5.62 -20.75 -0.61
N ALA A 16 -5.56 -19.48 -0.20
CA ALA A 16 -4.84 -18.42 -0.91
C ALA A 16 -3.30 -18.51 -0.78
N GLY A 17 -2.75 -19.52 -0.11
CA GLY A 17 -1.31 -19.68 0.12
C GLY A 17 -0.73 -18.71 1.17
N LEU A 18 -1.59 -18.06 1.94
CA LEU A 18 -1.23 -17.03 2.92
C LEU A 18 -1.78 -17.40 4.32
N PRO A 19 -1.40 -18.57 4.88
CA PRO A 19 -1.91 -19.04 6.17
C PRO A 19 -1.62 -18.03 7.28
N LEU A 20 -2.60 -17.81 8.17
CA LEU A 20 -2.48 -16.95 9.34
C LEU A 20 -2.37 -17.82 10.61
N SER A 21 -1.61 -17.38 11.61
CA SER A 21 -1.39 -18.12 12.85
C SER A 21 -2.61 -18.19 13.78
N THR A 22 -3.60 -17.31 13.58
CA THR A 22 -4.85 -17.34 14.36
C THR A 22 -5.77 -18.48 13.96
N SER A 23 -6.44 -19.08 14.95
CA SER A 23 -7.56 -20.00 14.76
C SER A 23 -8.92 -19.31 14.74
N SER A 24 -8.98 -17.99 14.93
CA SER A 24 -10.23 -17.23 14.96
C SER A 24 -10.66 -16.83 13.56
N ASN A 25 -11.73 -17.46 13.06
CA ASN A 25 -12.35 -17.09 11.78
C ASN A 25 -12.82 -15.63 11.78
N GLU A 26 -13.27 -15.12 12.92
CA GLU A 26 -13.66 -13.72 13.06
C GLU A 26 -12.46 -12.79 12.88
N ALA A 27 -11.32 -13.10 13.50
CA ALA A 27 -10.10 -12.31 13.36
C ALA A 27 -9.61 -12.29 11.90
N CYS A 28 -9.62 -13.43 11.21
CA CYS A 28 -9.27 -13.50 9.78
C CYS A 28 -10.16 -12.61 8.90
N LYS A 29 -11.48 -12.63 9.14
CA LYS A 29 -12.45 -11.82 8.39
C LYS A 29 -12.28 -10.32 8.66
N LEU A 30 -12.05 -9.94 9.91
CA LEU A 30 -11.82 -8.55 10.30
C LEU A 30 -10.48 -8.02 9.78
N PHE A 31 -9.45 -8.86 9.73
CA PHE A 31 -8.17 -8.53 9.10
C PHE A 31 -8.34 -8.32 7.59
N ASP A 32 -9.05 -9.21 6.92
CA ASP A 32 -9.37 -9.08 5.49
C ASP A 32 -10.21 -7.84 5.19
N ALA A 33 -11.17 -7.52 6.05
CA ALA A 33 -11.99 -6.31 5.94
C ALA A 33 -11.16 -5.04 6.13
N THR A 34 -10.26 -5.03 7.11
CA THR A 34 -9.35 -3.90 7.36
C THR A 34 -8.44 -3.68 6.15
N LEU A 35 -7.80 -4.75 5.67
CA LEU A 35 -6.93 -4.71 4.50
C LEU A 35 -7.70 -4.23 3.27
N THR A 36 -8.87 -4.82 2.99
CA THR A 36 -9.71 -4.44 1.86
C THR A 36 -10.09 -2.97 1.91
N GLN A 37 -10.61 -2.47 3.04
CA GLN A 37 -11.00 -1.07 3.19
C GLN A 37 -9.82 -0.13 2.96
N TRP A 38 -8.65 -0.47 3.49
CA TRP A 38 -7.45 0.34 3.32
C TRP A 38 -6.95 0.35 1.87
N ILE A 39 -6.95 -0.79 1.16
CA ILE A 39 -6.58 -0.86 -0.25
C ILE A 39 -7.57 -0.08 -1.13
N LYS A 40 -8.86 -0.22 -0.84
CA LYS A 40 -9.93 0.46 -1.57
C LYS A 40 -10.03 1.95 -1.24
N TRP A 41 -9.38 2.40 -0.16
CA TRP A 41 -9.57 3.74 0.41
C TRP A 41 -11.04 4.04 0.72
N THR A 42 -11.74 3.05 1.27
CA THR A 42 -13.14 3.13 1.66
C THR A 42 -13.27 2.96 3.16
N ASN A 43 -14.26 3.61 3.75
CA ASN A 43 -14.60 3.43 5.16
C ASN A 43 -16.03 2.87 5.22
N ASP A 44 -16.17 1.56 5.44
CA ASP A 44 -17.46 0.89 5.47
C ASP A 44 -18.09 1.08 6.87
N GLU A 45 -19.07 1.98 6.95
CA GLU A 45 -19.76 2.30 8.20
C GLU A 45 -20.45 1.08 8.82
N THR A 46 -20.89 0.11 8.02
CA THR A 46 -21.57 -1.10 8.53
C THR A 46 -20.62 -1.99 9.32
N LEU A 47 -19.33 -1.93 9.02
CA LEU A 47 -18.27 -2.65 9.74
C LEU A 47 -17.67 -1.81 10.86
N GLY A 48 -18.02 -0.53 10.96
CA GLY A 48 -17.41 0.45 11.87
C GLY A 48 -16.14 1.08 11.31
N GLY A 49 -15.93 1.01 10.00
CA GLY A 49 -14.73 1.52 9.34
C GLY A 49 -13.46 0.76 9.67
N ILE A 50 -12.31 1.33 9.29
CA ILE A 50 -10.99 0.74 9.58
C ILE A 50 -10.75 0.65 11.10
N GLU A 51 -11.02 1.73 11.84
CA GLU A 51 -10.80 1.77 13.30
C GLU A 51 -11.70 0.78 14.04
N GLY A 52 -12.99 0.70 13.68
CA GLY A 52 -13.91 -0.27 14.25
C GLY A 52 -13.51 -1.71 13.94
N CYS A 53 -13.03 -1.99 12.72
CA CYS A 53 -12.51 -3.31 12.37
C CYS A 53 -11.27 -3.67 13.20
N LEU A 54 -10.33 -2.75 13.38
CA LEU A 54 -9.13 -2.98 14.21
C LEU A 54 -9.47 -3.21 15.69
N SER A 55 -10.44 -2.46 16.23
CA SER A 55 -10.92 -2.65 17.60
C SER A 55 -11.56 -4.04 17.79
N LYS A 56 -12.47 -4.43 16.89
CA LYS A 56 -13.10 -5.76 16.90
C LYS A 56 -12.07 -6.87 16.68
N LEU A 57 -11.08 -6.66 15.80
CA LEU A 57 -10.01 -7.62 15.51
C LEU A 57 -9.22 -7.93 16.77
N ARG A 58 -8.85 -6.89 17.52
CA ARG A 58 -8.13 -7.02 18.78
C ARG A 58 -8.96 -7.69 19.86
N ALA A 59 -10.28 -7.50 19.86
CA ALA A 59 -11.19 -8.18 20.79
C ALA A 59 -11.36 -9.67 20.44
N ALA A 60 -11.46 -9.99 19.14
CA ALA A 60 -11.66 -11.35 18.64
C ALA A 60 -10.42 -12.24 18.84
N ASP A 61 -9.21 -11.70 18.67
CA ASP A 61 -7.97 -12.39 19.00
C ASP A 61 -6.89 -11.38 19.45
N PRO A 62 -6.73 -11.14 20.77
CA PRO A 62 -5.75 -10.22 21.31
C PRO A 62 -4.29 -10.62 21.03
N THR A 63 -4.08 -11.89 20.70
CA THR A 63 -2.78 -12.52 20.45
C THR A 63 -2.46 -12.69 18.98
N PHE A 64 -3.32 -12.20 18.08
CA PHE A 64 -3.10 -12.34 16.64
C PHE A 64 -2.02 -11.40 16.12
N ALA A 65 -0.83 -11.95 15.82
CA ALA A 65 0.35 -11.19 15.41
C ALA A 65 0.08 -10.28 14.19
N MET A 66 -0.56 -10.78 13.13
CA MET A 66 -0.84 -9.97 11.94
C MET A 66 -1.87 -8.86 12.19
N GLY A 67 -2.74 -9.01 13.18
CA GLY A 67 -3.62 -7.94 13.64
C GLY A 67 -2.84 -6.78 14.26
N HIS A 68 -1.78 -7.07 15.03
CA HIS A 68 -0.86 -6.05 15.52
C HIS A 68 -0.01 -5.45 14.41
N VAL A 69 0.46 -6.25 13.45
CA VAL A 69 1.22 -5.79 12.27
C VAL A 69 0.43 -4.75 11.50
N ILE A 70 -0.81 -5.05 11.10
CA ILE A 70 -1.61 -4.10 10.30
C ILE A 70 -1.95 -2.84 11.11
N SER A 71 -2.32 -2.98 12.39
CA SER A 71 -2.62 -1.84 13.26
C SER A 71 -1.42 -0.90 13.42
N ASN A 72 -0.27 -1.43 13.84
CA ASN A 72 0.93 -0.64 14.07
C ASN A 72 1.52 -0.10 12.75
N GLY A 73 1.53 -0.92 11.70
CA GLY A 73 2.07 -0.56 10.39
C GLY A 73 1.32 0.60 9.73
N LEU A 74 -0.02 0.62 9.83
CA LEU A 74 -0.84 1.72 9.33
C LEU A 74 -0.51 3.06 10.01
N VAL A 75 -0.34 3.06 11.34
CA VAL A 75 0.02 4.27 12.09
C VAL A 75 1.43 4.75 11.70
N LEU A 76 2.39 3.82 11.62
CA LEU A 76 3.79 4.15 11.30
C LEU A 76 3.97 4.67 9.87
N LEU A 77 3.33 4.05 8.89
CA LEU A 77 3.35 4.52 7.49
C LEU A 77 2.57 5.82 7.29
N GLY A 78 1.64 6.14 8.18
CA GLY A 78 0.95 7.44 8.18
C GLY A 78 1.88 8.62 8.43
N THR A 79 3.09 8.41 8.99
CA THR A 79 4.11 9.43 9.31
C THR A 79 3.68 10.60 10.20
N GLY A 80 2.41 10.65 10.63
CA GLY A 80 1.88 11.68 11.52
C GLY A 80 2.31 11.52 12.98
N THR A 81 2.92 10.38 13.33
CA THR A 81 3.46 10.12 14.68
C THR A 81 4.64 9.14 14.59
N SER A 82 5.34 8.93 15.71
CA SER A 82 6.42 7.95 15.82
C SER A 82 6.48 7.37 17.24
N VAL A 83 7.16 6.24 17.42
CA VAL A 83 7.38 5.63 18.75
C VAL A 83 8.12 6.57 19.71
N LYS A 84 8.89 7.54 19.20
CA LYS A 84 9.56 8.55 20.03
C LYS A 84 8.58 9.57 20.62
N LEU A 85 7.51 9.87 19.90
CA LEU A 85 6.51 10.88 20.28
C LEU A 85 5.28 10.26 20.96
N ASN A 86 4.97 9.00 20.66
CA ASN A 86 3.80 8.30 21.15
C ASN A 86 4.22 7.03 21.93
N LYS A 87 4.13 7.11 23.26
CA LYS A 87 4.46 6.01 24.18
C LYS A 87 3.51 4.81 24.02
N GLU A 88 2.26 5.03 23.66
CA GLU A 88 1.31 3.94 23.45
C GLU A 88 1.68 3.13 22.20
N LEU A 89 2.10 3.80 21.14
CA LEU A 89 2.60 3.14 19.93
C LEU A 89 3.90 2.38 20.19
N ASP A 90 4.83 2.95 20.97
CA ASP A 90 6.06 2.25 21.39
C ASP A 90 5.74 0.95 22.16
N LEU A 91 4.82 1.02 23.13
CA LEU A 91 4.36 -0.16 23.87
C LEU A 91 3.65 -1.17 22.96
N ALA A 92 2.83 -0.71 22.00
CA ALA A 92 2.14 -1.59 21.07
C ALA A 92 3.11 -2.35 20.14
N VAL A 93 4.15 -1.68 19.63
CA VAL A 93 5.20 -2.32 18.83
C VAL A 93 6.00 -3.31 19.65
N LYS A 94 6.40 -2.95 20.88
CA LYS A 94 7.11 -3.88 21.79
C LYS A 94 6.27 -5.11 22.10
N LYS A 95 4.97 -4.92 22.38
CA LYS A 95 4.05 -6.03 22.63
C LYS A 95 3.94 -6.97 21.42
N MET A 96 3.85 -6.42 20.21
CA MET A 96 3.83 -7.20 18.97
C MET A 96 5.10 -8.06 18.83
N VAL A 97 6.27 -7.48 19.09
CA VAL A 97 7.57 -8.19 19.00
C VAL A 97 7.69 -9.30 20.06
N GLU A 98 7.35 -9.03 21.31
CA GLU A 98 7.41 -10.04 22.38
C GLU A 98 6.42 -11.20 22.13
N MET A 99 5.23 -10.87 21.64
CA MET A 99 4.24 -11.86 21.24
C MET A 99 4.75 -12.77 20.13
N ALA A 100 5.38 -12.20 19.09
CA ALA A 100 5.93 -12.95 17.97
C ALA A 100 7.02 -13.95 18.40
N LYS A 101 7.78 -13.66 19.46
CA LYS A 101 8.80 -14.58 20.02
C LYS A 101 8.21 -15.81 20.71
N THR A 102 6.97 -15.72 21.20
CA THR A 102 6.35 -16.77 22.02
C THR A 102 5.37 -17.64 21.26
N GLN A 103 5.06 -17.26 20.01
CA GLN A 103 4.07 -17.95 19.18
C GLN A 103 4.71 -18.66 17.99
N PRO A 104 4.12 -19.78 17.53
CA PRO A 104 4.54 -20.44 16.31
C PRO A 104 4.05 -19.67 15.07
N LEU A 105 4.72 -18.56 14.76
CA LEU A 105 4.43 -17.76 13.56
C LEU A 105 5.05 -18.39 12.31
N THR A 106 4.36 -18.25 11.18
CA THR A 106 4.92 -18.62 9.87
C THR A 106 6.10 -17.70 9.51
N PRO A 107 7.05 -18.13 8.65
CA PRO A 107 8.14 -17.26 8.19
C PRO A 107 7.66 -15.92 7.62
N ARG A 108 6.53 -15.94 6.88
CA ARG A 108 5.88 -14.74 6.34
C ARG A 108 5.47 -13.76 7.44
N GLU A 109 4.80 -14.24 8.48
CA GLU A 109 4.34 -13.41 9.60
C GLU A 109 5.52 -12.85 10.41
N GLN A 110 6.58 -13.64 10.59
CA GLN A 110 7.82 -13.18 11.25
C GLN A 110 8.48 -12.03 10.47
N LEU A 111 8.54 -12.11 9.14
CA LEU A 111 9.08 -11.04 8.30
C LEU A 111 8.22 -9.76 8.41
N HIS A 112 6.90 -9.88 8.46
CA HIS A 112 6.00 -8.73 8.64
C HIS A 112 6.23 -8.04 9.99
N VAL A 113 6.37 -8.82 11.07
CA VAL A 113 6.70 -8.30 12.40
C VAL A 113 8.05 -7.58 12.39
N ALA A 114 9.07 -8.20 11.80
CA ALA A 114 10.41 -7.63 11.69
C ALA A 114 10.41 -6.33 10.87
N ALA A 115 9.62 -6.27 9.78
CA ALA A 115 9.50 -5.08 8.94
C ALA A 115 8.87 -3.91 9.71
N VAL A 116 7.77 -4.15 10.42
CA VAL A 116 7.10 -3.12 11.24
C VAL A 116 7.98 -2.67 12.40
N GLU A 117 8.69 -3.57 13.07
CA GLU A 117 9.66 -3.20 14.11
C GLU A 117 10.80 -2.34 13.55
N THR A 118 11.32 -2.71 12.38
CA THR A 118 12.39 -1.97 11.70
C THR A 118 11.93 -0.58 11.27
N LEU A 119 10.70 -0.47 10.77
CA LEU A 119 10.07 0.80 10.46
C LEU A 119 9.89 1.66 11.72
N ALA A 120 9.45 1.07 12.84
CA ALA A 120 9.30 1.76 14.11
C ALA A 120 10.63 2.35 14.64
N LYS A 121 11.76 1.68 14.36
CA LYS A 121 13.11 2.17 14.65
C LYS A 121 13.58 3.30 13.71
N GLY A 122 12.78 3.64 12.70
CA GLY A 122 13.05 4.69 11.72
C GLY A 122 13.81 4.24 10.48
N ASN A 123 14.02 2.94 10.29
CA ASN A 123 14.72 2.41 9.12
C ASN A 123 13.74 1.92 8.05
N MET A 124 13.09 2.88 7.38
CA MET A 124 12.12 2.60 6.32
C MET A 124 12.71 1.86 5.10
N PRO A 125 13.95 2.14 4.63
CA PRO A 125 14.56 1.36 3.55
C PRO A 125 14.68 -0.12 3.91
N LYS A 126 15.19 -0.43 5.12
CA LYS A 126 15.35 -1.84 5.53
C LYS A 126 14.00 -2.54 5.76
N ALA A 127 12.99 -1.81 6.24
CA ALA A 127 11.63 -2.35 6.32
C ALA A 127 11.07 -2.70 4.93
N SER A 128 11.37 -1.86 3.92
CA SER A 128 10.99 -2.10 2.53
C SER A 128 11.62 -3.38 1.98
N ASP A 129 12.92 -3.61 2.24
CA ASP A 129 13.60 -4.85 1.85
C ASP A 129 12.95 -6.11 2.44
N LEU A 130 12.46 -6.04 3.69
CA LEU A 130 11.80 -7.17 4.36
C LEU A 130 10.43 -7.47 3.75
N TRP A 131 9.67 -6.45 3.34
CA TRP A 131 8.44 -6.66 2.58
C TRP A 131 8.72 -7.19 1.17
N GLU A 132 9.78 -6.71 0.51
CA GLU A 132 10.20 -7.27 -0.78
C GLU A 132 10.64 -8.74 -0.65
N GLN A 133 11.28 -9.12 0.46
CA GLN A 133 11.60 -10.52 0.74
C GLN A 133 10.31 -11.37 0.85
N ILE A 134 9.26 -10.86 1.51
CA ILE A 134 7.96 -11.55 1.54
C ILE A 134 7.42 -11.74 0.13
N LEU A 135 7.51 -10.71 -0.73
CA LEU A 135 6.96 -10.76 -2.09
C LEU A 135 7.72 -11.69 -3.04
N GLN A 136 8.95 -12.08 -2.71
CA GLN A 136 9.68 -13.11 -3.46
C GLN A 136 9.04 -14.49 -3.28
N ASP A 137 8.65 -14.83 -2.05
CA ASP A 137 8.05 -16.14 -1.71
C ASP A 137 6.51 -16.12 -1.84
N HIS A 138 5.90 -14.95 -1.62
CA HIS A 138 4.45 -14.74 -1.55
C HIS A 138 4.05 -13.52 -2.40
N PRO A 139 4.10 -13.61 -3.74
CA PRO A 139 3.85 -12.47 -4.63
C PRO A 139 2.42 -11.91 -4.54
N THR A 140 1.50 -12.67 -3.96
CA THR A 140 0.09 -12.31 -3.74
C THR A 140 -0.21 -11.75 -2.34
N ASP A 141 0.82 -11.49 -1.52
CA ASP A 141 0.64 -10.81 -0.22
C ASP A 141 0.38 -9.30 -0.44
N MET A 142 -0.91 -8.93 -0.49
CA MET A 142 -1.34 -7.55 -0.68
C MET A 142 -0.84 -6.60 0.43
N LEU A 143 -0.72 -7.07 1.67
CA LEU A 143 -0.26 -6.23 2.78
C LEU A 143 1.21 -5.86 2.57
N ALA A 144 2.05 -6.86 2.25
CA ALA A 144 3.47 -6.63 1.97
C ALA A 144 3.65 -5.69 0.77
N LEU A 145 2.92 -5.94 -0.33
CA LEU A 145 2.98 -5.11 -1.54
C LEU A 145 2.61 -3.66 -1.26
N LYS A 146 1.53 -3.43 -0.50
CA LYS A 146 1.06 -2.09 -0.20
C LYS A 146 1.97 -1.37 0.80
N PHE A 147 2.50 -2.07 1.82
CA PHE A 147 3.47 -1.47 2.75
C PHE A 147 4.78 -1.11 2.05
N ALA A 148 5.33 -2.00 1.20
CA ALA A 148 6.51 -1.71 0.38
C ALA A 148 6.26 -0.51 -0.54
N HIS A 149 5.14 -0.51 -1.28
CA HIS A 149 4.77 0.59 -2.16
C HIS A 149 4.64 1.93 -1.41
N GLY A 150 4.00 1.93 -0.23
CA GLY A 150 3.88 3.12 0.62
C GLY A 150 5.24 3.63 1.10
N ALA A 151 6.10 2.72 1.54
CA ALA A 151 7.44 3.06 2.00
C ALA A 151 8.33 3.62 0.87
N PHE A 152 8.32 3.00 -0.31
CA PHE A 152 9.05 3.52 -1.47
C PHE A 152 8.56 4.90 -1.91
N PHE A 153 7.24 5.12 -1.87
CA PHE A 153 6.67 6.44 -2.13
C PHE A 153 7.19 7.49 -1.14
N SER A 154 7.18 7.19 0.17
CA SER A 154 7.72 8.10 1.20
C SER A 154 9.23 8.34 1.07
N LEU A 155 9.99 7.38 0.56
CA LEU A 155 11.44 7.50 0.32
C LEU A 155 11.79 8.20 -1.01
N GLY A 156 10.82 8.41 -1.90
CA GLY A 156 11.06 8.91 -3.26
C GLY A 156 11.66 7.87 -4.20
N TYR A 157 11.56 6.58 -3.88
CA TYR A 157 12.13 5.46 -4.65
C TYR A 157 11.16 5.01 -5.74
N GLN A 158 10.89 5.89 -6.70
CA GLN A 158 9.85 5.72 -7.73
C GLN A 158 10.09 4.51 -8.64
N GLU A 159 11.35 4.25 -9.01
CA GLU A 159 11.71 3.09 -9.84
C GLU A 159 11.49 1.78 -9.08
N GLN A 160 11.92 1.71 -7.82
CA GLN A 160 11.73 0.55 -6.95
C GLN A 160 10.24 0.31 -6.69
N MET A 161 9.45 1.36 -6.49
CA MET A 161 8.00 1.29 -6.34
C MET A 161 7.35 0.67 -7.59
N ARG A 162 7.71 1.14 -8.79
CA ARG A 162 7.21 0.55 -10.06
C ARG A 162 7.66 -0.90 -10.18
N ASP A 163 8.94 -1.18 -9.98
CA ASP A 163 9.54 -2.47 -10.28
C ASP A 163 9.10 -3.55 -9.28
N SER A 164 8.84 -3.19 -8.03
CA SER A 164 8.21 -4.07 -7.03
C SER A 164 6.86 -4.58 -7.52
N VAL A 165 5.97 -3.66 -7.93
CA VAL A 165 4.66 -4.06 -8.45
C VAL A 165 4.81 -4.85 -9.76
N ALA A 166 5.69 -4.42 -10.67
CA ALA A 166 5.93 -5.11 -11.94
C ALA A 166 6.38 -6.56 -11.76
N ARG A 167 7.24 -6.84 -10.76
CA ARG A 167 7.72 -8.20 -10.45
C ARG A 167 6.59 -9.14 -10.05
N VAL A 168 5.68 -8.67 -9.21
CA VAL A 168 4.58 -9.51 -8.71
C VAL A 168 3.38 -9.53 -9.64
N PHE A 169 3.24 -8.53 -10.51
CA PHE A 169 2.07 -8.34 -11.38
C PHE A 169 1.61 -9.61 -12.13
N PRO A 170 2.48 -10.46 -12.71
CA PRO A 170 2.06 -11.68 -13.40
C PRO A 170 1.34 -12.70 -12.51
N PHE A 171 1.53 -12.65 -11.19
CA PHE A 171 0.89 -13.54 -10.22
C PHE A 171 -0.50 -13.05 -9.80
N TRP A 172 -0.89 -11.81 -10.14
CA TRP A 172 -2.18 -11.22 -9.80
C TRP A 172 -3.22 -11.46 -10.89
N THR A 173 -3.83 -12.64 -10.87
CA THR A 173 -4.92 -13.01 -11.77
C THR A 173 -6.25 -12.36 -11.35
N SER A 174 -7.23 -12.31 -12.26
CA SER A 174 -8.51 -11.61 -12.05
C SER A 174 -9.38 -12.21 -10.95
N ASP A 175 -9.21 -13.49 -10.64
CA ASP A 175 -9.90 -14.21 -9.56
C ASP A 175 -9.35 -13.88 -8.18
N ILE A 176 -8.12 -13.36 -8.08
CA ILE A 176 -7.54 -12.95 -6.80
C ILE A 176 -8.20 -11.64 -6.36
N PRO A 177 -8.73 -11.57 -5.12
CA PRO A 177 -9.29 -10.34 -4.58
C PRO A 177 -8.31 -9.17 -4.67
N LEU A 178 -8.83 -8.00 -5.04
CA LEU A 178 -8.06 -6.75 -5.16
C LEU A 178 -7.04 -6.70 -6.31
N SER A 179 -7.01 -7.68 -7.22
CA SER A 179 -6.13 -7.67 -8.41
C SER A 179 -6.26 -6.40 -9.26
N ASN A 180 -7.47 -5.83 -9.40
CA ASN A 180 -7.68 -4.55 -10.08
C ASN A 180 -6.96 -3.37 -9.40
N TYR A 181 -6.80 -3.39 -8.08
CA TYR A 181 -6.06 -2.36 -7.35
C TYR A 181 -4.55 -2.49 -7.58
N VAL A 182 -4.04 -3.70 -7.81
CA VAL A 182 -2.64 -3.92 -8.21
C VAL A 182 -2.37 -3.33 -9.60
N LYS A 183 -3.31 -3.44 -10.54
CA LYS A 183 -3.25 -2.72 -11.82
C LYS A 183 -3.15 -1.21 -11.61
N GLY A 184 -3.95 -0.67 -10.69
CA GLY A 184 -3.89 0.74 -10.31
C GLY A 184 -2.53 1.16 -9.73
N MET A 185 -1.96 0.34 -8.83
CA MET A 185 -0.63 0.57 -8.26
C MET A 185 0.46 0.52 -9.34
N TYR A 186 0.40 -0.44 -10.26
CA TYR A 186 1.39 -0.52 -11.33
C TYR A 186 1.26 0.65 -12.32
N SER A 187 0.02 1.04 -12.66
CA SER A 187 -0.25 2.22 -13.46
C SER A 187 0.33 3.49 -12.82
N PHE A 188 0.24 3.61 -11.50
CA PHE A 188 0.81 4.74 -10.77
C PHE A 188 2.34 4.75 -10.85
N GLY A 189 3.00 3.60 -10.61
CA GLY A 189 4.46 3.50 -10.76
C GLY A 189 4.95 3.79 -12.19
N LEU A 190 4.20 3.38 -13.22
CA LEU A 190 4.48 3.73 -14.61
C LEU A 190 4.38 5.24 -14.87
N MET A 191 3.38 5.91 -14.29
CA MET A 191 3.20 7.35 -14.39
C MET A 191 4.35 8.12 -13.74
N GLU A 192 4.72 7.75 -12.50
CA GLU A 192 5.81 8.38 -11.74
C GLU A 192 7.19 8.21 -12.42
N THR A 193 7.30 7.29 -13.37
CA THR A 193 8.53 7.02 -14.13
C THR A 193 8.38 7.33 -15.64
N ASN A 194 7.41 8.19 -15.99
CA ASN A 194 7.20 8.76 -17.33
C ASN A 194 6.72 7.80 -18.44
N PHE A 195 6.20 6.62 -18.10
CA PHE A 195 5.58 5.68 -19.04
C PHE A 195 4.07 5.94 -19.23
N TYR A 196 3.71 7.18 -19.54
CA TYR A 196 2.32 7.66 -19.49
C TYR A 196 1.33 6.85 -20.33
N SER A 197 1.68 6.48 -21.57
CA SER A 197 0.78 5.71 -22.44
C SER A 197 0.47 4.31 -21.87
N LYS A 198 1.48 3.67 -21.26
CA LYS A 198 1.29 2.36 -20.60
C LYS A 198 0.44 2.50 -19.35
N ALA A 199 0.70 3.55 -18.55
CA ALA A 199 -0.10 3.88 -17.39
C ALA A 199 -1.58 4.08 -17.75
N GLU A 200 -1.88 4.88 -18.77
CA GLU A 200 -3.27 5.16 -19.17
C GLU A 200 -4.03 3.90 -19.61
N ASN A 201 -3.39 3.04 -20.40
CA ASN A 201 -4.00 1.78 -20.85
C ASN A 201 -4.31 0.86 -19.66
N LEU A 202 -3.34 0.70 -18.76
CA LEU A 202 -3.52 -0.17 -17.59
C LEU A 202 -4.57 0.40 -16.61
N ALA A 203 -4.62 1.72 -16.44
CA ALA A 203 -5.65 2.39 -15.65
C ALA A 203 -7.06 2.18 -16.21
N LYS A 204 -7.23 2.06 -17.54
CA LYS A 204 -8.52 1.75 -18.17
C LYS A 204 -8.96 0.31 -17.88
N GLU A 205 -8.02 -0.63 -17.91
CA GLU A 205 -8.28 -2.05 -17.62
C GLU A 205 -8.56 -2.34 -16.14
N GLY A 206 -8.06 -1.51 -15.23
CA GLY A 206 -8.26 -1.63 -13.78
C GLY A 206 -9.55 -0.99 -13.25
N ARG A 207 -10.38 -0.36 -14.10
CA ARG A 207 -11.63 0.27 -13.64
C ARG A 207 -12.64 -0.79 -13.26
N GLU A 208 -13.05 -0.80 -12.00
CA GLU A 208 -14.31 -1.45 -11.63
C GLU A 208 -15.48 -0.70 -12.28
N PRO A 209 -16.53 -1.39 -12.75
CA PRO A 209 -17.75 -0.73 -13.20
C PRO A 209 -18.40 0.00 -12.01
N VAL A 210 -18.23 1.32 -11.95
CA VAL A 210 -18.84 2.18 -10.93
C VAL A 210 -20.35 2.24 -11.21
N PRO A 211 -21.23 1.85 -10.27
CA PRO A 211 -22.65 2.14 -10.39
C PRO A 211 -22.85 3.64 -10.43
N ARG A 212 -23.61 4.15 -11.42
CA ARG A 212 -24.01 5.56 -11.51
C ARG A 212 -24.94 5.90 -10.33
N VAL A 213 -24.38 6.18 -9.16
CA VAL A 213 -25.10 6.75 -8.02
C VAL A 213 -24.35 8.01 -7.62
N HIS A 214 -25.12 9.09 -7.45
CA HIS A 214 -24.64 10.47 -7.46
C HIS A 214 -23.70 10.86 -6.31
N GLU A 215 -23.43 9.98 -5.35
CA GLU A 215 -22.58 10.28 -4.19
C GLU A 215 -21.84 9.01 -3.75
N ALA A 216 -20.67 8.75 -4.34
CA ALA A 216 -19.71 7.82 -3.75
C ALA A 216 -18.72 8.63 -2.90
N PRO A 217 -18.42 8.24 -1.63
CA PRO A 217 -17.35 8.84 -0.87
C PRO A 217 -16.07 8.69 -1.67
N LYS A 218 -15.46 9.83 -1.99
CA LYS A 218 -14.27 10.00 -2.80
C LYS A 218 -13.13 9.15 -2.23
N GLY A 219 -12.95 7.93 -2.74
CA GLY A 219 -11.86 7.01 -2.41
C GLY A 219 -10.56 7.42 -3.13
N TRP A 220 -9.52 7.73 -2.35
CA TRP A 220 -8.36 8.52 -2.80
C TRP A 220 -7.36 7.77 -3.69
N GLY A 221 -7.59 6.50 -4.03
CA GLY A 221 -6.77 5.76 -5.01
C GLY A 221 -7.06 6.14 -6.47
N LEU A 222 -8.32 6.42 -6.81
CA LEU A 222 -8.71 6.90 -8.14
C LEU A 222 -8.57 8.43 -8.25
N ILE A 223 -8.62 9.16 -7.14
CA ILE A 223 -8.46 10.63 -7.15
C ILE A 223 -7.06 11.03 -7.59
N TRP A 224 -6.00 10.27 -7.29
CA TRP A 224 -4.66 10.64 -7.75
C TRP A 224 -4.54 10.54 -9.28
N VAL A 225 -4.93 9.41 -9.88
CA VAL A 225 -4.87 9.25 -11.34
C VAL A 225 -5.85 10.18 -12.06
N HIS A 226 -7.06 10.40 -11.53
CA HIS A 226 -8.11 11.20 -12.19
C HIS A 226 -8.01 12.72 -11.92
N ARG A 227 -7.52 13.16 -10.76
CA ARG A 227 -7.39 14.59 -10.40
C ARG A 227 -6.07 15.17 -10.94
N PHE A 228 -5.02 14.37 -11.09
CA PHE A 228 -3.82 14.77 -11.83
C PHE A 228 -4.13 14.91 -13.33
N TRP A 229 -4.92 13.98 -13.91
CA TRP A 229 -5.37 14.08 -15.31
C TRP A 229 -6.32 15.24 -15.62
N GLN A 230 -7.21 15.65 -14.70
CA GLN A 230 -8.15 16.74 -14.95
C GLN A 230 -7.62 18.15 -14.65
N LYS A 231 -6.67 18.31 -13.71
CA LYS A 231 -6.15 19.65 -13.39
C LYS A 231 -5.09 20.13 -14.37
N ASP A 232 -4.26 19.22 -14.89
CA ASP A 232 -3.21 19.53 -15.85
C ASP A 232 -3.52 18.87 -17.20
N GLY A 233 -4.69 19.21 -17.75
CA GLY A 233 -5.10 18.76 -19.08
C GLY A 233 -3.91 18.79 -20.02
N VAL A 234 -3.53 17.60 -20.52
CA VAL A 234 -2.36 17.38 -21.37
C VAL A 234 -2.55 18.17 -22.67
N ARG A 235 -2.23 19.47 -22.63
CA ARG A 235 -1.66 20.16 -23.76
C ARG A 235 -0.25 19.60 -23.87
N GLN A 236 0.00 18.84 -24.93
CA GLN A 236 1.34 18.56 -25.40
C GLN A 236 2.15 19.87 -25.37
N PRO A 237 3.33 19.94 -24.72
CA PRO A 237 4.19 21.10 -24.88
C PRO A 237 4.83 21.02 -26.27
N LYS A 238 4.22 21.69 -27.25
CA LYS A 238 4.95 22.17 -28.43
C LYS A 238 5.81 23.35 -28.00
N ALA A 239 7.13 23.15 -28.10
CA ALA A 239 8.19 24.12 -28.36
C ALA A 239 8.38 25.33 -27.40
N ALA A 240 9.58 25.41 -26.83
CA ALA A 240 10.51 26.56 -26.82
C ALA A 240 11.48 26.34 -25.65
N GLN A 241 12.80 26.20 -25.87
CA GLN A 241 13.74 27.33 -25.91
C GLN A 241 13.66 28.24 -24.68
N ILE A 242 14.85 28.67 -24.21
CA ILE A 242 15.16 29.50 -23.02
C ILE A 242 15.49 28.59 -21.82
N LEU A 243 16.74 28.18 -21.57
CA LEU A 243 17.93 29.01 -21.34
C LEU A 243 19.22 28.30 -21.79
N GLY A 244 19.81 28.78 -22.89
CA GLY A 244 21.27 28.73 -23.09
C GLY A 244 21.94 29.90 -22.36
N PRO A 245 23.28 29.89 -22.20
CA PRO A 245 23.98 30.80 -21.30
C PRO A 245 23.85 32.27 -21.75
N LYS A 246 23.56 33.16 -20.78
CA LYS A 246 23.49 34.61 -20.97
C LYS A 246 24.78 35.14 -21.61
N THR A 247 24.66 35.73 -22.79
CA THR A 247 25.71 36.51 -23.44
C THR A 247 26.12 37.72 -22.59
N ARG A 248 27.44 37.88 -22.41
CA ARG A 248 28.13 39.02 -21.79
C ARG A 248 28.12 40.21 -22.77
N PRO A 249 27.98 41.49 -22.34
CA PRO A 249 28.08 42.62 -23.27
C PRO A 249 29.53 42.99 -23.60
N SER A 250 29.83 42.96 -24.91
CA SER A 250 30.75 43.70 -25.79
C SER A 250 32.26 43.89 -25.49
N PRO A 251 33.10 43.99 -26.55
CA PRO A 251 34.56 44.01 -26.46
C PRO A 251 35.13 45.44 -26.34
N LEU A 252 36.12 45.61 -25.45
CA LEU A 252 37.10 46.70 -25.52
C LEU A 252 38.19 46.29 -26.51
N GLN A 253 38.34 47.05 -27.59
CA GLN A 253 39.61 47.18 -28.31
C GLN A 253 40.21 48.54 -27.94
N SER A 254 41.45 48.52 -27.44
CA SER A 254 42.37 49.66 -27.47
C SER A 254 43.50 49.28 -28.45
N PRO A 255 44.18 50.25 -29.10
CA PRO A 255 44.91 51.33 -28.44
C PRO A 255 44.18 52.68 -28.45
#